data_AF-A0A3P1AS35-F1
#
_entry.id   AF-A0A3P1AS35-F1
#
_cell.length_a   1.000
_cell.length_b   1.000
_cell.length_c   1.000
_cell.angle_alpha   90.00
_cell.angle_beta   90.00
_cell.angle_gamma   90.00
#
_symmetry.space_group_name_H-M   'P 1'
#
loop_
_entity.id
_entity.type
_entity.pdbx_description
1 polymer ?
#
loop_
_entity_poly.entity_id
_entity_poly.type
_entity_poly.pdbx_seq_one_letter_code
_entity_poly.pdbx_strand_id
1 'polypeptide(L)'
;MKEKNTFILQKTKIKFLLLGVLGIFFLTSACHLDQEDEKIANNKILLLKFNTHTKEFLAAKEFKYYNNEDNFTVNLNKKDIDNVLITDVTYVEKNALLFKATSKTDNGKIIIPEDFKIASQFERVLNDDLIFPSDSYKTLDNSELSELDFKEMWSNIQNILQVQMFLKSNPNQQIKTFMYQPHRQNNQISYNFFILKN
;
A
#
# COMPACT_ATOMS: atom_id res chain seq x y z
N MET A 1 32.52 22.09 84.73
CA MET A 1 31.99 20.72 84.55
C MET A 1 30.59 20.87 83.96
N LYS A 2 30.26 20.15 82.87
CA LYS A 2 29.26 20.46 81.81
C LYS A 2 29.80 21.48 80.79
N GLU A 3 29.79 21.29 79.47
CA GLU A 3 28.99 20.41 78.60
C GLU A 3 29.76 20.13 77.29
N LYS A 4 30.23 18.88 77.12
CA LYS A 4 30.55 18.29 75.81
C LYS A 4 29.29 17.56 75.37
N ASN A 5 28.42 18.13 74.53
CA ASN A 5 27.33 17.35 73.90
C ASN A 5 26.68 17.96 72.65
N THR A 6 27.25 19.00 72.04
CA THR A 6 26.65 19.67 70.87
C THR A 6 27.34 19.39 69.53
N PHE A 7 28.29 18.44 69.46
CA PHE A 7 29.03 18.18 68.21
C PHE A 7 28.64 16.89 67.48
N ILE A 8 27.81 16.04 68.09
CA ILE A 8 27.49 14.71 67.53
C ILE A 8 26.21 14.72 66.66
N LEU A 9 25.32 15.71 66.82
CA LEU A 9 24.02 15.69 66.12
C LEU A 9 24.03 16.18 64.66
N GLN A 10 25.05 16.91 64.20
CA GLN A 10 25.09 17.40 62.81
C GLN A 10 25.68 16.39 61.81
N LYS A 11 26.53 15.45 62.26
CA LYS A 11 27.17 14.45 61.36
C LYS A 11 26.22 13.33 60.91
N THR A 12 25.11 13.12 61.62
CA THR A 12 24.17 12.02 61.32
C THR A 12 23.15 12.38 60.23
N LYS A 13 22.82 13.67 60.05
CA LYS A 13 21.86 14.11 59.02
C LYS A 13 22.45 14.15 57.61
N ILE A 14 23.76 14.37 57.48
CA ILE A 14 24.45 14.45 56.18
C ILE A 14 24.67 13.04 55.57
N LYS A 15 24.88 12.01 56.40
CA LYS A 15 25.01 10.63 55.91
C LYS A 15 23.70 10.03 55.41
N PHE A 16 22.56 10.45 55.96
CA PHE A 16 21.24 10.01 55.47
C PHE A 16 20.80 10.75 54.19
N LEU A 17 21.32 11.96 53.93
CA LEU A 17 21.02 12.69 52.70
C LEU A 17 21.76 12.11 51.47
N LEU A 18 22.98 11.60 51.65
CA LEU A 18 23.76 10.99 50.57
C LEU A 18 23.32 9.56 50.21
N LEU A 19 22.64 8.85 51.13
CA LEU A 19 22.06 7.52 50.83
C LEU A 19 20.73 7.60 50.07
N GLY A 20 20.04 8.76 50.08
CA GLY A 20 18.76 8.95 49.40
C GLY A 20 18.88 9.34 47.91
N VAL A 21 20.04 9.86 47.46
CA VAL A 21 20.21 10.34 46.08
C VAL A 21 20.73 9.24 45.14
N LEU A 22 21.43 8.22 45.66
CA LEU A 22 21.93 7.11 44.83
C LEU A 22 20.87 6.03 44.53
N GLY A 23 19.75 6.01 45.26
CA GLY A 23 18.66 5.05 45.07
C GLY A 23 17.67 5.43 43.97
N ILE A 24 17.65 6.69 43.51
CA ILE A 24 16.71 7.18 42.50
C ILE A 24 17.23 6.96 41.07
N PHE A 25 18.53 6.69 40.91
CA PHE A 25 19.14 6.46 39.59
C PHE A 25 18.93 5.05 39.01
N PHE A 26 18.37 4.11 39.79
CA PHE A 26 18.13 2.73 39.32
C PHE A 26 16.67 2.39 39.02
N LEU A 27 15.76 3.37 39.07
CA LEU A 27 14.32 3.15 38.79
C LEU A 27 13.84 3.69 37.44
N THR A 28 14.71 4.20 36.57
CA THR A 28 14.30 4.75 35.26
C THR A 28 14.72 3.92 34.03
N SER A 29 15.19 2.68 34.21
CA SER A 29 15.50 1.79 33.08
C SER A 29 14.63 0.53 33.08
N ALA A 30 13.32 0.75 33.14
CA ALA A 30 12.33 -0.24 32.72
C ALA A 30 11.20 0.43 31.90
N CYS A 31 11.55 1.39 31.04
CA CYS A 31 10.87 1.44 29.76
C CYS A 31 11.56 0.40 28.89
N HIS A 32 11.11 -0.85 29.02
CA HIS A 32 10.93 -1.65 27.82
C HIS A 32 9.93 -0.82 26.99
N LEU A 33 10.46 0.08 26.16
CA LEU A 33 9.78 0.35 24.90
C LEU A 33 9.73 -1.05 24.29
N ASP A 34 8.56 -1.68 24.41
CA ASP A 34 8.11 -2.57 23.37
C ASP A 34 8.22 -1.73 22.10
N GLN A 35 9.40 -1.80 21.49
CA GLN A 35 9.57 -1.51 20.11
C GLN A 35 8.69 -2.58 19.49
N GLU A 36 7.39 -2.26 19.36
CA GLU A 36 6.50 -3.01 18.50
C GLU A 36 7.28 -3.10 17.21
N ASP A 37 7.84 -4.28 16.93
CA ASP A 37 8.55 -4.55 15.70
C ASP A 37 7.64 -4.01 14.61
N GLU A 38 8.08 -2.92 13.97
CA GLU A 38 7.27 -2.19 13.01
C GLU A 38 6.95 -3.23 11.93
N LYS A 39 5.73 -3.77 11.95
CA LYS A 39 5.42 -4.95 11.13
C LYS A 39 5.64 -4.53 9.69
N ILE A 40 6.70 -5.03 9.07
CA ILE A 40 7.01 -4.71 7.68
C ILE A 40 5.99 -5.48 6.84
N ALA A 41 5.13 -4.76 6.14
CA ALA A 41 4.20 -5.37 5.18
C ALA A 41 5.02 -6.12 4.12
N ASN A 42 4.92 -7.43 4.15
CA ASN A 42 5.65 -8.36 3.29
C ASN A 42 4.88 -8.69 2.00
N ASN A 43 3.55 -8.55 2.03
CA ASN A 43 2.68 -8.75 0.89
C ASN A 43 1.96 -7.43 0.56
N LYS A 44 2.15 -6.94 -0.66
CA LYS A 44 1.65 -5.66 -1.15
C LYS A 44 1.03 -5.86 -2.52
N ILE A 45 -0.03 -5.12 -2.77
CA ILE A 45 -0.72 -5.08 -4.06
C ILE A 45 -0.70 -3.65 -4.58
N LEU A 46 -0.29 -3.47 -5.84
CA LEU A 46 -0.29 -2.19 -6.51
C LEU A 46 -1.38 -2.18 -7.58
N LEU A 47 -2.36 -1.29 -7.41
CA LEU A 47 -3.43 -1.04 -8.37
C LEU A 47 -3.12 0.24 -9.15
N LEU A 48 -2.80 0.11 -10.42
CA LEU A 48 -2.49 1.22 -11.34
C LEU A 48 -3.72 1.56 -12.17
N LYS A 49 -3.98 2.85 -12.37
CA LYS A 49 -5.10 3.37 -13.15
C LYS A 49 -4.61 4.11 -14.38
N PHE A 50 -5.15 3.76 -15.53
CA PHE A 50 -4.85 4.36 -16.82
C PHE A 50 -6.10 4.93 -17.48
N ASN A 51 -5.92 5.97 -18.29
CA ASN A 51 -6.93 6.34 -19.27
C ASN A 51 -6.92 5.30 -20.40
N THR A 52 -8.06 4.70 -20.72
CA THR A 52 -8.14 3.67 -21.77
C THR A 52 -7.80 4.20 -23.16
N HIS A 53 -8.14 5.45 -23.45
CA HIS A 53 -8.00 6.03 -24.79
C HIS A 53 -6.63 6.66 -24.99
N THR A 54 -6.17 7.47 -24.02
CA THR A 54 -4.88 8.16 -24.12
C THR A 54 -3.71 7.29 -23.63
N LYS A 55 -3.99 6.14 -23.02
CA LYS A 55 -2.99 5.22 -22.42
C LYS A 55 -2.18 5.85 -21.27
N GLU A 56 -2.50 7.07 -20.88
CA GLU A 56 -1.79 7.81 -19.86
C GLU A 56 -1.98 7.16 -18.48
N PHE A 57 -0.88 7.06 -17.75
CA PHE A 57 -0.90 6.69 -16.33
C PHE A 57 -1.47 7.86 -15.51
N LEU A 58 -2.57 7.61 -14.80
CA LEU A 58 -3.29 8.65 -14.05
C LEU A 58 -2.95 8.63 -12.56
N ALA A 59 -2.96 7.44 -11.96
CA ALA A 59 -2.85 7.28 -10.51
C ALA A 59 -2.59 5.83 -10.11
N ALA A 60 -2.16 5.61 -8.87
CA ALA A 60 -2.10 4.26 -8.30
C ALA A 60 -2.46 4.22 -6.81
N LYS A 61 -2.79 3.03 -6.32
CA LYS A 61 -3.00 2.73 -4.92
C LYS A 61 -2.17 1.50 -4.53
N GLU A 62 -1.40 1.63 -3.46
CA GLU A 62 -0.73 0.50 -2.81
C GLU A 62 -1.57 0.01 -1.63
N PHE A 63 -1.81 -1.30 -1.58
CA PHE A 63 -2.40 -2.01 -0.46
C PHE A 63 -1.30 -2.80 0.25
N LYS A 64 -1.28 -2.76 1.59
CA LYS A 64 -0.26 -3.40 2.42
C LYS A 64 -0.91 -4.48 3.30
N TYR A 65 -0.32 -5.66 3.29
CA TYR A 65 -0.72 -6.82 4.10
C TYR A 65 0.52 -7.36 4.83
N TYR A 66 0.33 -7.83 6.07
CA TYR A 66 1.42 -8.18 6.99
C TYR A 66 1.70 -9.68 7.09
N ASN A 67 0.91 -10.50 6.40
CA ASN A 67 1.07 -11.95 6.36
C ASN A 67 1.49 -12.35 4.93
N ASN A 68 2.54 -13.17 4.82
CA ASN A 68 2.99 -13.70 3.54
C ASN A 68 1.90 -14.54 2.87
N GLU A 69 1.80 -14.42 1.55
CA GLU A 69 1.05 -15.35 0.70
C GLU A 69 1.86 -15.59 -0.56
N ASP A 70 2.06 -16.85 -0.91
CA ASP A 70 2.74 -17.20 -2.15
C ASP A 70 1.77 -17.02 -3.34
N ASN A 71 0.50 -17.33 -3.12
CA ASN A 71 -0.53 -17.26 -4.15
C ASN A 71 -1.01 -15.83 -4.45
N PHE A 72 -1.37 -15.61 -5.71
CA PHE A 72 -1.91 -14.36 -6.20
C PHE A 72 -3.16 -14.57 -7.06
N THR A 73 -4.31 -14.66 -6.39
CA THR A 73 -5.60 -14.84 -7.05
C THR A 73 -6.43 -13.59 -6.91
N VAL A 74 -6.85 -13.03 -8.04
CA VAL A 74 -7.75 -11.88 -8.09
C VAL A 74 -9.04 -12.27 -8.79
N ASN A 75 -10.15 -12.01 -8.12
CA ASN A 75 -11.49 -12.22 -8.68
C ASN A 75 -12.12 -10.88 -9.04
N LEU A 76 -12.68 -10.82 -10.24
CA LEU A 76 -13.54 -9.73 -10.68
C LEU A 76 -14.99 -10.22 -10.68
N ASN A 77 -15.87 -9.46 -10.04
CA ASN A 77 -17.30 -9.75 -9.98
C ASN A 77 -18.08 -8.54 -10.48
N LYS A 78 -19.09 -8.77 -11.32
CA LYS A 78 -19.98 -7.74 -11.84
C LYS A 78 -21.42 -8.13 -11.53
N LYS A 79 -22.14 -7.25 -10.84
CA LYS A 79 -23.54 -7.46 -10.44
C LYS A 79 -24.39 -6.29 -10.89
N ASP A 80 -25.51 -6.57 -11.54
CA ASP A 80 -26.51 -5.55 -11.89
C ASP A 80 -27.61 -5.53 -10.83
N ILE A 81 -27.84 -4.38 -10.20
CA ILE A 81 -28.89 -4.16 -9.21
C ILE A 81 -29.58 -2.85 -9.56
N ASP A 82 -30.87 -2.90 -9.87
CA ASP A 82 -31.69 -1.71 -10.17
C ASP A 82 -31.04 -0.76 -11.20
N ASN A 83 -30.52 -1.30 -12.30
CA ASN A 83 -29.79 -0.59 -13.36
C ASN A 83 -28.45 0.04 -12.92
N VAL A 84 -27.88 -0.41 -11.81
CA VAL A 84 -26.55 -0.03 -11.33
C VAL A 84 -25.61 -1.23 -11.41
N LEU A 85 -24.53 -1.11 -12.19
CA LEU A 85 -23.57 -2.19 -12.38
C LEU A 85 -22.51 -2.00 -11.33
N ILE A 86 -22.41 -2.91 -10.38
CA ILE A 86 -21.39 -2.90 -9.35
C ILE A 86 -20.26 -3.81 -9.81
N THR A 87 -19.05 -3.27 -9.89
CA THR A 87 -17.83 -4.03 -10.17
C THR A 87 -17.00 -4.09 -8.90
N ASP A 88 -16.73 -5.30 -8.43
CA ASP A 88 -15.87 -5.58 -7.28
C ASP A 88 -14.63 -6.36 -7.76
N VAL A 89 -13.46 -6.00 -7.26
CA VAL A 89 -12.22 -6.76 -7.47
C VAL A 89 -11.60 -7.10 -6.12
N THR A 90 -11.42 -8.40 -5.87
CA THR A 90 -11.00 -8.93 -4.57
C THR A 90 -9.71 -9.73 -4.69
N TYR A 91 -8.76 -9.47 -3.80
CA TYR A 91 -7.62 -10.34 -3.55
C TYR A 91 -8.06 -11.49 -2.64
N VAL A 92 -8.10 -12.71 -3.20
CA VAL A 92 -8.79 -13.85 -2.59
C VAL A 92 -8.12 -14.29 -1.30
N GLU A 93 -6.79 -14.42 -1.31
CA GLU A 93 -5.99 -14.93 -0.20
C GLU A 93 -6.12 -14.06 1.06
N LYS A 94 -6.41 -12.77 0.89
CA LYS A 94 -6.63 -11.82 2.00
C LYS A 94 -8.10 -11.48 2.23
N ASN A 95 -9.01 -12.05 1.44
CA ASN A 95 -10.42 -11.64 1.41
C ASN A 95 -10.57 -10.11 1.35
N ALA A 96 -9.73 -9.45 0.55
CA ALA A 96 -9.54 -8.02 0.58
C ALA A 96 -10.06 -7.35 -0.68
N LEU A 97 -10.89 -6.33 -0.52
CA LEU A 97 -11.48 -5.57 -1.61
C LEU A 97 -10.48 -4.53 -2.12
N LEU A 98 -9.96 -4.73 -3.33
CA LEU A 98 -9.00 -3.84 -3.98
C LEU A 98 -9.67 -2.73 -4.79
N PHE A 99 -10.83 -3.04 -5.37
CA PHE A 99 -11.59 -2.10 -6.17
C PHE A 99 -13.08 -2.32 -6.00
N LYS A 100 -13.83 -1.23 -5.90
CA LYS A 100 -15.28 -1.23 -5.97
C LYS A 100 -15.74 -0.01 -6.72
N ALA A 101 -16.58 -0.19 -7.71
CA ALA A 101 -17.16 0.92 -8.46
C ALA A 101 -18.57 0.63 -8.94
N THR A 102 -19.30 1.70 -9.21
CA THR A 102 -20.60 1.64 -9.88
C THR A 102 -20.46 2.12 -11.32
N SER A 103 -21.29 1.56 -12.22
CA SER A 103 -21.55 2.11 -13.54
C SER A 103 -23.05 2.28 -13.74
N LYS A 104 -23.46 3.47 -14.19
CA LYS A 104 -24.87 3.85 -14.37
C LYS A 104 -25.08 4.54 -15.72
N THR A 105 -26.32 4.88 -16.03
CA THR A 105 -26.66 5.61 -17.28
C THR A 105 -26.19 7.05 -17.25
N ASP A 106 -26.15 7.69 -16.08
CA ASP A 106 -25.74 9.07 -15.86
C ASP A 106 -24.24 9.16 -15.58
N ASN A 107 -23.80 8.68 -14.41
CA ASN A 107 -22.38 8.57 -14.11
C ASN A 107 -22.13 7.55 -12.98
N GLY A 108 -21.14 6.71 -13.22
CA GLY A 108 -20.58 5.82 -12.23
C GLY A 108 -19.59 6.50 -11.31
N LYS A 109 -19.19 5.83 -10.22
CA LYS A 109 -18.07 6.28 -9.40
C LYS A 109 -17.23 5.11 -8.90
N ILE A 110 -15.93 5.35 -8.77
CA ILE A 110 -15.06 4.50 -7.98
C ILE A 110 -15.33 4.81 -6.51
N ILE A 111 -15.68 3.77 -5.75
CA ILE A 111 -15.93 3.84 -4.31
C ILE A 111 -14.68 3.39 -3.56
N ILE A 112 -13.98 2.36 -4.06
CA ILE A 112 -12.71 1.90 -3.50
C ILE A 112 -11.70 1.75 -4.64
N PRO A 113 -10.45 2.23 -4.46
CA PRO A 113 -9.99 3.07 -3.35
C PRO A 113 -10.41 4.55 -3.53
N GLU A 114 -10.60 5.27 -2.43
CA GLU A 114 -10.92 6.71 -2.43
C GLU A 114 -9.66 7.57 -2.55
N ASP A 115 -8.52 7.04 -2.11
CA ASP A 115 -7.26 7.77 -1.87
C ASP A 115 -6.16 7.37 -2.86
N PHE A 116 -6.48 7.45 -4.14
CA PHE A 116 -5.49 7.30 -5.20
C PHE A 116 -4.38 8.35 -5.10
N LYS A 117 -3.12 7.90 -5.15
CA LYS A 117 -1.96 8.77 -5.33
C LYS A 117 -1.86 9.12 -6.81
N ILE A 118 -1.75 10.40 -7.17
CA ILE A 118 -1.72 10.83 -8.57
C ILE A 118 -0.35 10.58 -9.21
N ALA A 119 -0.32 10.44 -10.54
CA ALA A 119 0.88 10.05 -11.29
C ALA A 119 2.13 10.92 -11.00
N SER A 120 1.96 12.23 -10.85
CA SER A 120 3.05 13.17 -10.60
C SER A 120 3.73 13.00 -9.24
N GLN A 121 3.10 12.27 -8.30
CA GLN A 121 3.65 12.04 -6.97
C GLN A 121 4.53 10.78 -6.90
N PHE A 122 4.64 10.01 -7.99
CA PHE A 122 5.48 8.82 -8.04
C PHE A 122 6.90 9.17 -8.44
N GLU A 123 7.86 8.63 -7.69
CA GLU A 123 9.27 8.76 -8.00
C GLU A 123 9.60 7.95 -9.26
N ARG A 124 10.39 8.56 -10.14
CA ARG A 124 10.86 7.92 -11.37
C ARG A 124 12.36 7.74 -11.30
N VAL A 125 12.83 6.57 -11.73
CA VAL A 125 14.26 6.33 -11.93
C VAL A 125 14.70 6.87 -13.29
N LEU A 126 15.92 7.38 -13.34
CA LEU A 126 16.52 7.99 -14.53
C LEU A 126 17.18 6.98 -15.47
N ASN A 127 17.30 5.72 -15.05
CA ASN A 127 17.95 4.69 -15.85
C ASN A 127 16.99 4.18 -16.94
N ASP A 128 17.50 4.10 -18.17
CA ASP A 128 16.75 3.67 -19.37
C ASP A 128 16.57 2.15 -19.50
N ASP A 129 16.88 1.38 -18.45
CA ASP A 129 16.70 -0.07 -18.48
C ASP A 129 15.20 -0.38 -18.56
N LEU A 130 14.76 -0.80 -19.75
CA LEU A 130 13.39 -1.25 -19.99
C LEU A 130 13.13 -2.52 -19.16
N ILE A 131 12.22 -2.42 -18.20
CA ILE A 131 11.81 -3.57 -17.38
C ILE A 131 10.42 -4.02 -17.84
N PHE A 132 10.33 -5.27 -18.26
CA PHE A 132 9.07 -5.94 -18.57
C PHE A 132 8.83 -7.09 -17.59
N PRO A 133 7.57 -7.42 -17.28
CA PRO A 133 7.27 -8.64 -16.53
C PRO A 133 7.69 -9.85 -17.38
N SER A 134 8.25 -10.87 -16.75
CA SER A 134 8.67 -12.10 -17.46
C SER A 134 7.48 -12.82 -18.08
N ASP A 135 6.36 -12.82 -17.36
CA ASP A 135 5.07 -13.30 -17.84
C ASP A 135 4.23 -12.13 -18.36
N SER A 136 3.36 -12.41 -19.34
CA SER A 136 2.48 -11.40 -19.92
C SER A 136 1.38 -10.95 -18.94
N TYR A 137 0.31 -10.35 -19.46
CA TYR A 137 -0.87 -9.99 -18.69
C TYR A 137 -1.99 -11.01 -18.85
N LYS A 138 -2.92 -11.02 -17.90
CA LYS A 138 -4.19 -11.73 -17.99
C LYS A 138 -5.34 -10.78 -17.67
N THR A 139 -6.25 -10.62 -18.63
CA THR A 139 -7.48 -9.87 -18.40
C THR A 139 -8.45 -10.69 -17.53
N LEU A 140 -9.05 -10.03 -16.55
CA LEU A 140 -9.98 -10.61 -15.57
C LEU A 140 -11.45 -10.54 -16.02
N ASP A 141 -11.75 -9.72 -17.02
CA ASP A 141 -13.06 -9.64 -17.64
C ASP A 141 -12.98 -9.96 -19.14
N ASN A 142 -14.13 -9.90 -19.81
CA ASN A 142 -14.22 -10.14 -21.25
C ASN A 142 -13.82 -8.90 -22.07
N SER A 143 -13.15 -7.91 -21.47
CA SER A 143 -12.64 -6.77 -22.25
C SER A 143 -11.36 -7.20 -22.97
N GLU A 144 -11.24 -6.80 -24.23
CA GLU A 144 -10.00 -7.02 -24.96
C GLU A 144 -9.05 -5.85 -24.69
N LEU A 145 -7.94 -6.14 -24.02
CA LEU A 145 -6.78 -5.25 -23.99
C LEU A 145 -5.80 -5.81 -25.03
N SER A 146 -5.54 -5.05 -26.09
CA SER A 146 -4.58 -5.48 -27.10
C SER A 146 -3.16 -5.50 -26.55
N GLU A 147 -2.29 -6.35 -27.10
CA GLU A 147 -0.89 -6.41 -26.68
C GLU A 147 -0.17 -5.08 -26.91
N LEU A 148 -0.52 -4.37 -27.99
CA LEU A 148 0.01 -3.05 -28.30
C LEU A 148 -0.38 -2.03 -27.22
N ASP A 149 -1.67 -1.98 -26.86
CA ASP A 149 -2.17 -1.08 -25.82
C ASP A 149 -1.53 -1.37 -24.46
N PHE A 150 -1.36 -2.67 -24.14
CA PHE A 150 -0.68 -3.08 -22.92
C PHE A 150 0.76 -2.58 -22.89
N LYS A 151 1.52 -2.77 -23.98
CA LYS A 151 2.93 -2.32 -24.08
C LYS A 151 3.04 -0.80 -23.98
N GLU A 152 2.12 -0.06 -24.61
CA GLU A 152 2.09 1.39 -24.55
C GLU A 152 1.82 1.88 -23.11
N MET A 153 0.77 1.36 -22.45
CA MET A 153 0.48 1.68 -21.05
C MET A 153 1.64 1.29 -20.12
N TRP A 154 2.27 0.13 -20.37
CA TRP A 154 3.41 -0.33 -19.59
C TRP A 154 4.63 0.59 -19.72
N SER A 155 4.90 1.07 -20.93
CA SER A 155 6.01 1.99 -21.18
C SER A 155 5.90 3.30 -20.38
N ASN A 156 4.68 3.73 -20.05
CA ASN A 156 4.42 4.93 -19.24
C ASN A 156 4.76 4.77 -17.76
N ILE A 157 4.89 3.53 -17.27
CA ILE A 157 5.08 3.21 -15.84
C ILE A 157 6.35 2.43 -15.51
N GLN A 158 7.03 1.84 -16.50
CA GLN A 158 8.21 0.99 -16.27
C GLN A 158 9.37 1.68 -15.53
N ASN A 159 9.46 3.02 -15.59
CA ASN A 159 10.47 3.81 -14.89
C ASN A 159 9.99 4.32 -13.51
N ILE A 160 8.78 3.96 -13.05
CA ILE A 160 8.32 4.29 -11.70
C ILE A 160 9.02 3.37 -10.70
N LEU A 161 9.68 3.96 -9.69
CA LEU A 161 10.46 3.21 -8.70
C LEU A 161 9.63 2.10 -8.04
N GLN A 162 8.39 2.41 -7.62
CA GLN A 162 7.49 1.42 -7.02
C GLN A 162 7.17 0.26 -7.98
N VAL A 163 6.93 0.53 -9.26
CA VAL A 163 6.65 -0.52 -10.25
C VAL A 163 7.86 -1.45 -10.40
N GLN A 164 9.07 -0.87 -10.47
CA GLN A 164 10.30 -1.67 -10.53
C GLN A 164 10.51 -2.52 -9.26
N MET A 165 10.19 -1.98 -8.08
CA MET A 165 10.29 -2.74 -6.83
C MET A 165 9.36 -3.96 -6.82
N PHE A 166 8.11 -3.79 -7.27
CA PHE A 166 7.13 -4.90 -7.37
C PHE A 166 7.56 -5.98 -8.36
N LEU A 167 8.14 -5.59 -9.50
CA LEU A 167 8.65 -6.54 -10.49
C LEU A 167 9.90 -7.28 -10.00
N LYS A 168 10.83 -6.57 -9.35
CA LYS A 168 12.05 -7.19 -8.83
C LYS A 168 11.76 -8.21 -7.74
N SER A 169 10.75 -7.97 -6.90
CA SER A 169 10.38 -8.88 -5.83
C SER A 169 9.54 -10.06 -6.33
N ASN A 170 8.79 -9.91 -7.42
CA ASN A 170 8.05 -10.99 -8.07
C ASN A 170 8.18 -10.93 -9.60
N PRO A 171 9.31 -11.40 -10.17
CA PRO A 171 9.65 -11.24 -11.58
C PRO A 171 8.79 -12.09 -12.52
N ASN A 172 8.27 -13.21 -12.03
CA ASN A 172 7.43 -14.15 -12.78
C ASN A 172 5.94 -13.92 -12.50
N GLN A 173 5.56 -12.69 -12.16
CA GLN A 173 4.15 -12.37 -11.94
C GLN A 173 3.45 -12.18 -13.28
N GLN A 174 2.26 -12.77 -13.41
CA GLN A 174 1.33 -12.42 -14.47
C GLN A 174 0.45 -11.26 -14.02
N ILE A 175 0.63 -10.10 -14.64
CA ILE A 175 -0.13 -8.88 -14.32
C ILE A 175 -1.61 -9.12 -14.58
N LYS A 176 -2.47 -8.78 -13.63
CA LYS A 176 -3.93 -8.88 -13.82
C LYS A 176 -4.47 -7.55 -14.32
N THR A 177 -5.32 -7.59 -15.34
CA THR A 177 -5.89 -6.38 -15.93
C THR A 177 -7.41 -6.44 -15.97
N PHE A 178 -8.06 -5.29 -15.91
CA PHE A 178 -9.51 -5.17 -16.15
C PHE A 178 -9.86 -3.76 -16.60
N MET A 179 -11.01 -3.63 -17.28
CA MET A 179 -11.54 -2.34 -17.69
C MET A 179 -12.72 -1.93 -16.80
N TYR A 180 -12.78 -0.65 -16.48
CA TYR A 180 -13.91 -0.01 -15.82
C TYR A 180 -14.41 1.18 -16.64
N GLN A 181 -15.73 1.24 -16.83
CA GLN A 181 -16.41 2.32 -17.53
C GLN A 181 -17.50 2.89 -16.62
N PRO A 182 -17.40 4.16 -16.16
CA PRO A 182 -18.42 4.76 -15.29
C PRO A 182 -19.80 4.85 -15.95
N HIS A 183 -19.86 5.12 -17.25
CA HIS A 183 -21.11 5.35 -17.96
C HIS A 183 -21.46 4.17 -18.87
N ARG A 184 -22.57 3.46 -18.60
CA ARG A 184 -22.89 2.21 -19.32
C ARG A 184 -23.02 2.36 -20.85
N GLN A 185 -23.59 3.46 -21.31
CA GLN A 185 -23.89 3.68 -22.73
C GLN A 185 -22.90 4.58 -23.47
N ASN A 186 -21.92 5.15 -22.78
CA ASN A 186 -20.95 6.08 -23.36
C ASN A 186 -19.55 5.66 -22.93
N ASN A 187 -18.73 5.29 -23.91
CA ASN A 187 -17.38 4.80 -23.70
C ASN A 187 -16.32 5.91 -23.74
N GLN A 188 -16.70 7.19 -23.87
CA GLN A 188 -15.76 8.31 -23.89
C GLN A 188 -14.85 8.37 -22.67
N ILE A 189 -15.35 7.92 -21.52
CA ILE A 189 -14.56 7.81 -20.29
C ILE A 189 -14.53 6.34 -19.89
N SER A 190 -13.37 5.73 -20.01
CA SER A 190 -13.08 4.41 -19.47
C SER A 190 -11.65 4.34 -18.97
N TYR A 191 -11.41 3.41 -18.06
CA TYR A 191 -10.13 3.23 -17.41
C TYR A 191 -9.70 1.78 -17.49
N ASN A 192 -8.42 1.58 -17.79
CA ASN A 192 -7.77 0.30 -17.61
C ASN A 192 -7.06 0.28 -16.27
N PHE A 193 -7.10 -0.88 -15.62
CA PHE A 193 -6.44 -1.10 -14.34
C PHE A 193 -5.47 -2.26 -14.44
N PHE A 194 -4.25 -2.06 -13.95
CA PHE A 194 -3.26 -3.13 -13.78
C PHE A 194 -3.08 -3.44 -12.30
N ILE A 195 -2.95 -4.72 -11.97
CA ILE A 195 -2.76 -5.20 -10.59
C ILE A 195 -1.47 -6.01 -10.53
N LEU A 196 -0.54 -5.55 -9.71
CA LEU A 196 0.75 -6.20 -9.45
C LEU A 196 0.80 -6.65 -8.00
N LYS A 197 1.51 -7.77 -7.76
CA LYS A 197 1.87 -8.25 -6.42
C LYS A 197 3.38 -8.21 -6.28
N ASN A 198 3.86 -7.80 -5.12
CA ASN A 198 5.28 -7.87 -4.81
C ASN A 198 5.74 -9.28 -4.39
#